data_AF-A0A3D0JGJ4-F1
#
_entry.id   AF-A0A3D0JGJ4-F1
#
_cell.length_a   1.000
_cell.length_b   1.000
_cell.length_c   1.000
_cell.angle_alpha   90.00
_cell.angle_beta   90.00
_cell.angle_gamma   90.00
#
_symmetry.space_group_name_H-M   'P 1'
#
loop_
_entity.id
_entity.type
_entity.pdbx_description
1 polymer ?
#
loop_
_entity_poly.entity_id
_entity_poly.type
_entity_poly.pdbx_seq_one_letter_code
_entity_poly.pdbx_strand_id
1 'polypeptide(L)'
;GADDYLTKPFAMKELLARIRAMTRRKSDYTQKQLTFSDVTLSSGNFELKCENTVSLSNKEFELMQLLILNAGKDLDNNYIIERVWPDNEKADENIVYLYISYLRGKLESVASRTRIVGDKGGSYCLVRAS
;
A
#
# COMPACT_ATOMS: atom_id res chain seq x y z
N GLY A 1 -19.59 24.45 15.75
CA GLY A 1 -19.26 23.86 17.05
C GLY A 1 -19.28 22.36 16.89
N ALA A 2 -18.16 21.74 17.25
CA ALA A 2 -17.95 20.32 17.58
C ALA A 2 -18.52 19.24 16.64
N ASP A 3 -17.59 18.49 16.07
CA ASP A 3 -17.53 17.02 16.13
C ASP A 3 -18.84 16.23 16.01
N ASP A 4 -19.22 15.89 14.78
CA ASP A 4 -20.07 14.72 14.58
C ASP A 4 -19.70 13.95 13.30
N TYR A 5 -18.55 13.29 13.32
CA TYR A 5 -18.27 12.14 12.46
C TYR A 5 -17.43 11.12 13.22
N LEU A 6 -17.99 10.61 14.32
CA LEU A 6 -17.43 9.52 15.10
C LEU A 6 -18.38 8.31 15.10
N THR A 7 -18.82 7.88 13.93
CA THR A 7 -19.42 6.55 13.77
C THR A 7 -18.34 5.53 13.37
N LYS A 8 -17.57 5.12 14.39
CA LYS A 8 -16.92 3.81 14.62
C LYS A 8 -16.38 3.02 13.41
N PRO A 9 -15.04 2.89 13.24
CA PRO A 9 -14.43 1.92 12.34
C PRO A 9 -14.01 0.65 13.11
N PHE A 10 -14.96 -0.22 13.42
CA PHE A 10 -14.61 -1.54 14.02
C PHE A 10 -14.83 -2.73 13.07
N ALA A 11 -15.63 -2.59 12.00
CA ALA A 11 -15.92 -3.71 11.10
C ALA A 11 -14.86 -4.01 10.01
N MET A 12 -13.96 -3.05 9.70
CA MET A 12 -12.95 -3.25 8.65
C MET A 12 -11.72 -4.04 9.12
N LYS A 13 -11.31 -3.90 10.39
CA LYS A 13 -10.09 -4.57 10.89
C LYS A 13 -10.20 -6.09 10.86
N GLU A 14 -11.36 -6.64 11.22
CA GLU A 14 -11.58 -8.10 11.26
C GLU A 14 -11.68 -8.72 9.86
N LEU A 15 -12.33 -8.04 8.92
CA LEU A 15 -12.38 -8.46 7.52
C LEU A 15 -10.98 -8.46 6.89
N LEU A 16 -10.21 -7.39 7.14
CA LEU A 16 -8.82 -7.28 6.71
C LEU A 16 -7.94 -8.35 7.35
N ALA A 17 -8.13 -8.68 8.63
CA ALA A 17 -7.39 -9.73 9.32
C ALA A 17 -7.60 -11.11 8.68
N ARG A 18 -8.83 -11.41 8.24
CA ARG A 18 -9.16 -12.67 7.57
C ARG A 18 -8.51 -12.79 6.20
N ILE A 19 -8.46 -11.68 5.44
CA ILE A 19 -7.76 -11.61 4.15
C ILE A 19 -6.23 -11.72 4.34
N ARG A 20 -5.66 -11.07 5.37
CA ARG A 20 -4.23 -11.16 5.73
C ARG A 20 -3.80 -12.59 6.06
N ALA A 21 -4.64 -13.34 6.78
CA ALA A 21 -4.29 -14.71 7.17
C ALA A 21 -4.19 -15.68 5.99
N MET A 22 -4.95 -15.44 4.91
CA MET A 22 -5.02 -16.32 3.75
C MET A 22 -3.87 -16.14 2.74
N THR A 23 -3.16 -15.00 2.78
CA THR A 23 -2.18 -14.62 1.74
C THR A 23 -0.72 -14.88 2.13
N ARG A 24 -0.45 -15.47 3.30
CA ARG A 24 0.89 -15.73 3.87
C ARG A 24 1.75 -16.80 3.15
N ARG A 25 1.39 -17.23 1.94
CA ARG A 25 2.11 -18.27 1.18
C ARG A 25 2.61 -17.74 -0.14
N LYS A 26 3.83 -17.18 -0.11
CA LYS A 26 4.86 -17.15 -1.17
C LYS A 26 5.67 -15.86 -1.01
N SER A 27 6.93 -15.98 -0.58
CA SER A 27 8.03 -15.17 -1.10
C SER A 27 9.29 -15.52 -0.32
N ASP A 28 10.07 -16.44 -0.89
CA ASP A 28 11.42 -16.76 -0.47
C ASP A 28 12.40 -15.71 -1.03
N TYR A 29 13.38 -15.33 -0.23
CA TYR A 29 14.66 -14.72 -0.60
C TYR A 29 14.68 -13.53 -1.60
N THR A 30 14.27 -12.33 -1.18
CA THR A 30 14.69 -11.04 -1.78
C THR A 30 14.66 -9.96 -0.70
N GLN A 31 15.69 -9.09 -0.67
CA GLN A 31 15.94 -8.00 0.30
C GLN A 31 14.90 -7.90 1.43
N LYS A 32 15.31 -8.31 2.65
CA LYS A 32 14.41 -8.36 3.82
C LYS A 32 13.74 -7.01 4.13
N GLN A 33 14.37 -5.92 3.71
CA GLN A 33 13.89 -4.56 3.93
C GLN A 33 14.18 -3.66 2.71
N LEU A 34 13.22 -2.81 2.35
CA LEU A 34 13.34 -1.75 1.34
C LEU A 34 13.02 -0.41 2.01
N THR A 35 13.85 0.60 1.81
CA THR A 35 13.68 1.91 2.45
C THR A 35 13.54 3.01 1.41
N PHE A 36 12.60 3.93 1.63
CA PHE A 36 12.46 5.15 0.87
C PHE A 36 12.16 6.30 1.82
N SER A 37 12.96 7.36 1.78
CA SER A 37 12.85 8.49 2.71
C SER A 37 12.76 8.04 4.19
N ASP A 38 11.60 8.19 4.80
CA ASP A 38 11.29 7.89 6.19
C ASP A 38 10.55 6.55 6.40
N VAL A 39 10.21 5.84 5.32
CA VAL A 39 9.49 4.56 5.38
C VAL A 39 10.40 3.37 5.09
N THR A 40 10.18 2.28 5.82
CA THR A 40 10.83 0.99 5.61
C THR A 40 9.77 -0.10 5.44
N LEU A 41 9.88 -0.84 4.35
CA LEU A 41 9.02 -1.95 3.98
C LEU A 41 9.76 -3.26 4.26
N SER A 42 9.21 -4.12 5.12
CA SER A 42 9.83 -5.38 5.56
C SER A 42 9.12 -6.58 4.95
N SER A 43 9.83 -7.38 4.14
CA SER A 43 9.28 -8.60 3.51
C SER A 43 9.12 -9.76 4.48
N GLY A 44 9.87 -9.76 5.59
CA GLY A 44 9.78 -10.82 6.61
C GLY A 44 8.43 -10.86 7.32
N ASN A 45 7.85 -9.68 7.59
CA ASN A 45 6.60 -9.55 8.34
C ASN A 45 5.45 -8.91 7.54
N PHE A 46 5.70 -8.52 6.28
CA PHE A 46 4.78 -7.71 5.49
C PHE A 46 4.40 -6.42 6.24
N GLU A 47 5.38 -5.64 6.65
CA GLU A 47 5.18 -4.45 7.50
C GLU A 47 5.70 -3.20 6.82
N LEU A 48 4.96 -2.09 6.99
CA LEU A 48 5.40 -0.75 6.69
C LEU A 48 5.71 -0.05 8.03
N LYS A 49 6.91 0.49 8.15
CA LYS A 49 7.40 1.16 9.35
C LYS A 49 7.89 2.57 9.03
N CYS A 50 7.50 3.53 9.86
CA CYS A 50 8.12 4.85 9.98
C CYS A 50 8.30 5.13 11.48
N GLU A 51 7.54 6.07 12.05
CA GLU A 51 7.46 6.24 13.51
C GLU A 51 6.70 5.10 14.16
N ASN A 52 5.58 4.68 13.54
CA ASN A 52 4.83 3.48 13.92
C ASN A 52 4.98 2.37 12.88
N THR A 53 4.48 1.18 13.21
CA THR A 53 4.46 0.01 12.32
C THR A 53 3.03 -0.41 12.02
N VAL A 54 2.74 -0.72 10.75
CA VAL A 54 1.46 -1.28 10.31
C VAL A 54 1.68 -2.49 9.40
N SER A 55 0.86 -3.53 9.59
CA SER A 55 0.90 -4.70 8.72
C SER A 55 0.18 -4.47 7.39
N LEU A 56 0.74 -5.04 6.33
CA LEU A 56 0.24 -5.08 4.98
C LEU A 56 -0.31 -6.47 4.66
N SER A 57 -1.37 -6.51 3.85
CA SER A 57 -1.69 -7.70 3.08
C SER A 57 -0.66 -7.89 1.97
N ASN A 58 -0.65 -9.08 1.35
CA ASN A 58 0.28 -9.40 0.28
C ASN A 58 0.20 -8.40 -0.90
N LYS A 59 -1.01 -8.06 -1.36
CA LYS A 59 -1.20 -7.11 -2.48
C LYS A 59 -0.82 -5.66 -2.12
N GLU A 60 -1.08 -5.23 -0.89
CA GLU A 60 -0.61 -3.92 -0.41
C GLU A 60 0.92 -3.87 -0.34
N PHE A 61 1.55 -4.96 0.10
CA PHE A 61 3.00 -5.08 0.14
C PHE A 61 3.61 -5.04 -1.27
N GLU A 62 3.10 -5.84 -2.20
CA GLU A 62 3.56 -5.87 -3.59
C GLU A 62 3.42 -4.50 -4.26
N LEU A 63 2.27 -3.82 -4.08
CA LEU A 63 2.05 -2.48 -4.61
C LEU A 63 3.00 -1.45 -3.98
N MET A 64 3.16 -1.48 -2.65
CA MET A 64 4.07 -0.55 -1.97
C MET A 64 5.53 -0.80 -2.38
N GLN A 65 5.93 -2.06 -2.54
CA GLN A 65 7.24 -2.43 -3.06
C GLN A 65 7.45 -1.89 -4.46
N LEU A 66 6.48 -2.07 -5.37
CA LEU A 66 6.55 -1.55 -6.73
C LEU A 66 6.72 -0.02 -6.74
N LEU A 67 5.95 0.69 -5.90
CA LEU A 67 6.01 2.14 -5.75
C LEU A 67 7.37 2.61 -5.20
N ILE A 68 7.92 1.93 -4.18
CA ILE A 68 9.26 2.24 -3.63
C ILE A 68 10.34 2.04 -4.69
N LEU A 69 10.31 0.92 -5.41
CA LEU A 69 11.31 0.60 -6.44
C LEU A 69 11.29 1.58 -7.63
N ASN A 70 10.18 2.30 -7.82
CA ASN A 70 10.00 3.29 -8.87
C ASN A 70 9.70 4.69 -8.30
N ALA A 71 10.18 4.98 -7.09
CA ALA A 71 9.87 6.25 -6.44
C ALA A 71 10.33 7.45 -7.30
N GLY A 72 9.50 8.49 -7.33
CA GLY A 72 9.69 9.66 -8.19
C GLY A 72 9.32 9.48 -9.67
N LYS A 73 8.80 8.31 -10.08
CA LYS A 73 8.28 8.07 -11.43
C LYS A 73 6.76 7.88 -11.41
N ASP A 74 6.10 8.41 -12.42
CA ASP A 74 4.68 8.15 -12.65
C ASP A 74 4.49 6.72 -13.19
N LEU A 75 3.65 5.95 -12.51
CA LEU A 75 3.30 4.58 -12.88
C LEU A 75 1.86 4.52 -13.37
N ASP A 76 1.67 4.11 -14.62
CA ASP A 76 0.34 3.91 -15.20
C ASP A 76 -0.40 2.71 -14.59
N ASN A 77 -1.73 2.77 -14.61
CA ASN A 77 -2.59 1.70 -14.07
C ASN A 77 -2.26 0.34 -14.69
N ASN A 78 -2.09 0.26 -16.02
CA ASN A 78 -1.78 -0.99 -16.71
C ASN A 78 -0.47 -1.60 -16.20
N TYR A 79 0.58 -0.78 -16.06
CA TYR A 79 1.86 -1.24 -15.54
C TYR A 79 1.76 -1.77 -14.10
N ILE A 80 0.96 -1.10 -13.27
CA ILE A 80 0.71 -1.56 -11.89
C ILE A 80 -0.06 -2.89 -11.91
N ILE A 81 -1.10 -3.02 -12.74
CA ILE A 81 -1.93 -4.22 -12.86
C ILE A 81 -1.08 -5.42 -13.30
N GLU A 82 -0.28 -5.26 -14.35
CA GLU A 82 0.59 -6.33 -14.88
C GLU A 82 1.59 -6.86 -13.85
N ARG A 83 2.02 -6.02 -12.90
CA ARG A 83 3.03 -6.40 -11.89
C ARG A 83 2.44 -6.88 -10.57
N VAL A 84 1.33 -6.30 -10.12
CA VAL A 84 0.72 -6.64 -8.83
C VAL A 84 -0.39 -7.68 -9.00
N TRP A 85 -1.02 -7.76 -10.17
CA TRP A 85 -2.12 -8.70 -10.45
C TRP A 85 -1.94 -9.45 -11.80
N PRO A 86 -0.79 -10.10 -12.07
CA PRO A 86 -0.50 -10.71 -13.37
C PRO A 86 -1.50 -11.79 -13.81
N ASP A 87 -2.07 -12.53 -12.85
CA ASP A 87 -2.98 -13.64 -13.12
C ASP A 87 -4.47 -13.26 -12.94
N ASN A 88 -4.80 -11.97 -12.85
CA ASN A 88 -6.18 -11.51 -12.63
C ASN A 88 -6.69 -10.71 -13.82
N GLU A 89 -7.35 -11.40 -14.74
CA GLU A 89 -7.97 -10.81 -15.95
C GLU A 89 -9.07 -9.78 -15.64
N LYS A 90 -9.59 -9.76 -14.40
CA LYS A 90 -10.61 -8.80 -13.96
C LYS A 90 -10.02 -7.60 -13.22
N ALA A 91 -8.70 -7.55 -13.03
CA ALA A 91 -8.07 -6.40 -12.39
C ALA A 91 -8.11 -5.20 -13.32
N ASP A 92 -8.64 -4.09 -12.81
CA ASP A 92 -8.82 -2.84 -13.54
C ASP A 92 -8.40 -1.63 -12.68
N GLU A 93 -8.41 -0.43 -13.23
CA GLU A 93 -8.02 0.80 -12.52
C GLU A 93 -8.76 1.02 -11.18
N ASN A 94 -9.99 0.50 -11.03
CA ASN A 94 -10.74 0.62 -9.78
C ASN A 94 -10.07 -0.16 -8.65
N ILE A 95 -9.53 -1.35 -8.93
CA ILE A 95 -8.80 -2.12 -7.90
C ILE A 95 -7.49 -1.43 -7.53
N VAL A 96 -6.79 -0.84 -8.51
CA VAL A 96 -5.57 -0.07 -8.26
C VAL A 96 -5.89 1.11 -7.34
N TYR A 97 -6.89 1.93 -7.70
CA TYR A 97 -7.29 3.09 -6.92
C TYR A 97 -7.70 2.72 -5.48
N LEU A 98 -8.40 1.61 -5.29
CA LEU A 98 -8.77 1.10 -3.97
C LEU A 98 -7.54 0.79 -3.11
N TYR A 99 -6.56 0.06 -3.67
CA TYR A 99 -5.34 -0.29 -2.95
C TYR A 99 -4.42 0.92 -2.72
N ILE A 100 -4.38 1.88 -3.64
CA ILE A 100 -3.71 3.17 -3.43
C ILE A 100 -4.33 3.91 -2.25
N SER A 101 -5.66 3.92 -2.14
CA SER A 101 -6.38 4.55 -1.03
C SER A 101 -6.04 3.87 0.30
N TYR A 102 -5.93 2.54 0.33
CA TYR A 102 -5.47 1.81 1.53
C TYR A 102 -4.04 2.16 1.91
N LEU A 103 -3.12 2.22 0.94
CA LEU A 103 -1.72 2.57 1.21
C LEU A 103 -1.56 4.01 1.72
N ARG A 104 -2.34 4.96 1.20
CA ARG A 104 -2.38 6.35 1.71
C ARG A 104 -2.75 6.38 3.20
N GLY A 105 -3.86 5.75 3.58
CA GLY A 105 -4.28 5.69 4.98
C GLY A 105 -3.25 4.99 5.88
N LYS A 106 -2.48 4.03 5.34
CA LYS A 106 -1.41 3.36 6.08
C LYS A 106 -0.16 4.22 6.25
N LEU A 107 0.25 4.95 5.21
CA LEU A 107 1.33 5.94 5.29
C LEU A 107 1.02 7.00 6.35
N GLU A 108 -0.22 7.49 6.38
CA GLU A 108 -0.72 8.39 7.42
C GLU A 108 -0.67 7.74 8.82
N SER A 109 -1.11 6.48 8.95
CA SER A 109 -1.12 5.76 10.23
C SER A 109 0.28 5.54 10.83
N VAL A 110 1.32 5.49 10.00
CA VAL A 110 2.71 5.39 10.46
C VAL A 110 3.39 6.74 10.67
N ALA A 111 2.64 7.84 10.53
CA ALA A 111 3.13 9.22 10.60
C ALA A 111 4.21 9.52 9.55
N SER A 112 4.08 8.93 8.36
CA SER A 112 5.06 9.15 7.29
C SER A 112 4.86 10.48 6.59
N ARG A 113 5.98 11.10 6.21
CA ARG A 113 6.04 12.24 5.27
C ARG A 113 6.04 11.80 3.81
N THR A 114 6.18 10.52 3.52
CA THR A 114 6.06 9.99 2.18
C THR A 114 4.59 9.91 1.78
N ARG A 115 4.25 10.32 0.55
CA ARG A 115 2.88 10.29 0.03
C ARG A 115 2.83 9.72 -1.38
N ILE A 116 1.69 9.13 -1.71
CA ILE A 116 1.38 8.67 -3.07
C ILE A 116 0.52 9.76 -3.73
N VAL A 117 1.02 10.39 -4.79
CA VAL A 117 0.29 11.37 -5.60
C VAL A 117 -0.35 10.69 -6.82
N GLY A 118 -1.33 11.35 -7.44
CA GLY A 118 -2.12 10.82 -8.56
C GLY A 118 -3.59 10.62 -8.19
N ASP A 119 -4.46 10.70 -9.18
CA ASP A 119 -5.92 10.58 -9.01
C ASP A 119 -6.46 9.39 -9.80
N LYS A 120 -7.70 9.01 -9.51
CA LYS A 120 -8.38 7.90 -10.19
C LYS A 120 -8.35 8.12 -11.71
N GLY A 121 -7.97 7.08 -12.45
CA GLY A 121 -7.84 7.12 -13.91
C GLY A 121 -6.50 7.70 -14.40
N GLY A 122 -5.66 8.23 -13.50
CA GLY A 122 -4.32 8.71 -13.80
C GLY A 122 -3.22 7.77 -13.31
N SER A 123 -1.97 8.18 -13.54
CA SER A 123 -0.78 7.50 -13.05
C SER A 123 -0.52 7.84 -11.57
N TYR A 124 0.19 6.97 -10.86
CA TYR A 124 0.54 7.17 -9.45
C TYR A 124 2.05 7.28 -9.25
N CYS A 125 2.47 8.15 -8.35
CA CYS A 125 3.88 8.35 -8.04
C CYS A 125 4.11 8.43 -6.52
N LEU A 126 5.15 7.75 -6.04
CA LEU A 126 5.59 7.86 -4.66
C LEU A 126 6.58 9.01 -4.53
N VAL A 127 6.25 9.99 -3.70
CA VAL A 127 7.07 11.19 -3.49
C VAL A 127 7.31 11.45 -2.01
N ARG A 128 8.44 12.08 -1.71
CA ARG A 128 8.69 12.65 -0.38
C ARG A 128 7.91 13.96 -0.24
N ALA A 129 7.17 14.17 0.85
CA ALA A 129 6.62 15.48 1.13
C ALA A 129 7.75 16.48 1.40
N SER A 130 7.63 17.64 0.77
CA SER A 130 8.51 18.80 0.93
C SER A 130 8.37 19.41 2.31
#